data_AF-A0A8T5RKX4-F1
#
_entry.id   AF-A0A8T5RKX4-F1
#
_cell.length_a   1.000
_cell.length_b   1.000
_cell.length_c   1.000
_cell.angle_alpha   90.00
_cell.angle_beta   90.00
_cell.angle_gamma   90.00
#
_symmetry.space_group_name_H-M   'P 1'
#
loop_
_entity.id
_entity.type
_entity.pdbx_description
1 polymer ?
#
loop_
_entity_poly.entity_id
_entity_poly.type
_entity_poly.pdbx_seq_one_letter_code
_entity_poly.pdbx_strand_id
1 'polypeptide(L)'
;MMEVLELKPLKKKNLNLIMLESEFPIEWYFEDTSINKENLILDLNLVSKEYLSLLEHYIHHYQPNFGIEEKGIYKNFISDPVKTLFENNKIPYEMIDISENATDYLRTTLEEYISYSNTLEDSINEIIIKNHGVPPKNSIKFEQLIIWREYLKREYKNGEDEIRCKVREAWMMMRIINIAKKFKKDRLKALFICDSSHFKGIYELSEKLNIKTEQIRIKKKVNLNNGILTMNRKGNIQLLEDEIMDPEKSLIELSGIKIKEKDRSDKICYFFDTDDNASPFDINMAYDAGFDVVIPFSKMTADKVSKLAQDAIFSRKPNAPTIFFIGGSNIKEAELIAKNVLDSLVPPFEYPVIIDPRGSHTTASAVVAKTLSVIKSIKNKKVVILGTGPVAIITAMLAAQLKANIYLVETWDKININSIDRLIYDLNDKIDKDIENIIFGINAYNIEDRFEIVKNADIIWSLAGAGVEILPSEIMQKLSDRKLVIDINLVPPYGIEGLKPNHDNKEIYPDIYGIGALVIGKIKSKIEALILKEAANTKGKKVFDYKCAFKTAMSLLKI
;
A
#
# COMPACT_ATOMS: atom_id res chain seq x y z
N MET A 1 9.02 39.77 -24.21
CA MET A 1 7.82 38.90 -24.11
C MET A 1 7.66 38.54 -22.65
N MET A 2 6.50 38.75 -22.03
CA MET A 2 6.22 38.26 -20.67
C MET A 2 6.30 36.73 -20.68
N GLU A 3 7.13 36.14 -19.83
CA GLU A 3 7.08 34.70 -19.59
C GLU A 3 5.75 34.36 -18.91
N VAL A 4 5.01 33.42 -19.50
CA VAL A 4 3.75 32.91 -18.94
C VAL A 4 4.03 31.59 -18.26
N LEU A 5 3.52 31.41 -17.04
CA LEU A 5 3.62 30.15 -16.32
C LEU A 5 2.81 29.06 -17.05
N GLU A 6 3.51 28.09 -17.64
CA GLU A 6 2.88 26.99 -18.35
C GLU A 6 3.55 25.64 -18.01
N LEU A 7 2.85 24.84 -17.22
CA LEU A 7 3.27 23.48 -16.86
C LEU A 7 2.72 22.47 -17.85
N LYS A 8 3.58 22.01 -18.77
CA LYS A 8 3.28 20.96 -19.74
C LYS A 8 4.13 19.71 -19.48
N PRO A 9 3.53 18.50 -19.50
CA PRO A 9 4.28 17.25 -19.37
C PRO A 9 5.39 17.10 -20.43
N LEU A 10 6.46 16.40 -20.06
CA LEU A 10 7.55 16.07 -20.98
C LEU A 10 7.09 15.01 -21.98
N LYS A 11 6.78 15.42 -23.22
CA LYS A 11 6.43 14.48 -24.30
C LYS A 11 7.66 13.64 -24.66
N LYS A 12 7.53 12.30 -24.60
CA LYS A 12 8.56 11.31 -25.00
C LYS A 12 9.86 11.33 -24.17
N LYS A 13 9.88 11.97 -22.99
CA LYS A 13 11.02 11.94 -22.08
C LYS A 13 10.59 11.55 -20.67
N ASN A 14 11.45 10.82 -19.98
CA ASN A 14 11.30 10.42 -18.59
C ASN A 14 12.34 11.15 -17.74
N LEU A 15 11.88 12.01 -16.83
CA LEU A 15 12.72 12.68 -15.86
C LEU A 15 12.61 11.99 -14.50
N ASN A 16 13.75 11.70 -13.88
CA ASN A 16 13.86 11.31 -12.49
C ASN A 16 14.47 12.48 -11.70
N LEU A 17 13.68 13.12 -10.86
CA LEU A 17 14.06 14.29 -10.07
C LEU A 17 14.42 13.84 -8.65
N ILE A 18 15.70 13.95 -8.29
CA ILE A 18 16.21 13.69 -6.95
C ILE A 18 16.24 15.02 -6.20
N MET A 19 15.34 15.19 -5.24
CA MET A 19 15.29 16.35 -4.36
C MET A 19 16.15 16.08 -3.13
N LEU A 20 17.15 16.93 -2.91
CA LEU A 20 18.03 16.89 -1.76
C LEU A 20 17.82 18.16 -0.93
N GLU A 21 17.67 18.00 0.37
CA GLU A 21 17.49 19.12 1.28
C GLU A 21 18.75 20.00 1.28
N SER A 22 18.57 21.33 1.29
CA SER A 22 19.65 22.29 1.44
C SER A 22 20.28 22.18 2.85
N GLU A 23 21.56 22.53 2.99
CA GLU A 23 22.21 22.46 4.30
C GLU A 23 21.54 23.40 5.31
N PHE A 24 21.20 24.60 4.89
CA PHE A 24 20.52 25.62 5.68
C PHE A 24 19.19 26.01 5.03
N PRO A 25 18.22 26.53 5.83
CA PRO A 25 16.98 27.02 5.29
C PRO A 25 17.22 28.13 4.25
N ILE A 26 16.49 28.08 3.14
CA ILE A 26 16.59 29.09 2.08
C ILE A 26 15.52 30.15 2.32
N GLU A 27 15.96 31.39 2.55
CA GLU A 27 15.07 32.52 2.81
C GLU A 27 14.49 33.10 1.51
N TRP A 28 13.21 33.46 1.57
CA TRP A 28 12.47 34.09 0.48
C TRP A 28 11.32 34.93 1.05
N TYR A 29 11.31 36.23 0.76
CA TYR A 29 10.33 37.23 1.22
C TYR A 29 10.32 38.45 0.28
N PHE A 30 9.24 39.24 0.29
CA PHE A 30 9.14 40.45 -0.55
C PHE A 30 9.77 41.70 0.07
N GLU A 31 9.68 41.86 1.40
CA GLU A 31 10.24 42.99 2.16
C GLU A 31 11.32 42.54 3.13
N ASP A 32 12.44 43.27 3.14
CA ASP A 32 13.51 43.11 4.12
C ASP A 32 13.06 43.69 5.46
N THR A 33 12.39 42.87 6.27
CA THR A 33 12.03 43.30 7.62
C THR A 33 13.33 43.49 8.40
N SER A 34 13.55 44.71 8.90
CA SER A 34 14.67 45.14 9.76
C SER A 34 14.87 44.34 11.06
N ILE A 35 14.12 43.24 11.22
CA ILE A 35 14.17 42.26 12.31
C ILE A 35 15.24 41.18 12.02
N ASN A 36 15.68 40.97 10.78
CA ASN A 36 16.73 40.01 10.42
C ASN A 36 18.14 40.61 10.60
N LYS A 37 18.53 40.86 11.86
CA LYS A 37 19.92 41.20 12.21
C LYS A 37 20.86 40.03 11.89
N GLU A 38 21.88 40.30 11.06
CA GLU A 38 23.10 39.50 10.82
C GLU A 38 22.89 37.99 10.55
N ASN A 39 22.36 37.65 9.37
CA ASN A 39 22.40 36.26 8.90
C ASN A 39 23.77 35.95 8.24
N LEU A 40 24.79 35.78 9.08
CA LEU A 40 26.19 35.52 8.69
C LEU A 40 26.35 34.37 7.67
N ILE A 41 25.44 33.38 7.68
CA ILE A 41 25.44 32.26 6.73
C ILE A 41 25.11 32.76 5.32
N LEU A 42 24.07 33.59 5.20
CA LEU A 42 23.64 34.19 3.94
C LEU A 42 24.69 35.19 3.43
N ASP A 43 25.32 35.98 4.31
CA ASP A 43 26.31 36.97 3.88
C ASP A 43 27.67 36.35 3.47
N LEU A 44 28.00 35.15 3.95
CA LEU A 44 29.26 34.44 3.65
C LEU A 44 29.13 33.30 2.65
N ASN A 45 27.91 32.96 2.19
CA ASN A 45 27.60 31.79 1.36
C ASN A 45 28.26 30.49 1.88
N LEU A 46 28.16 30.28 3.20
CA LEU A 46 28.93 29.25 3.87
C LEU A 46 28.27 27.88 3.67
N VAL A 47 28.98 26.98 3.00
CA VAL A 47 28.62 25.58 2.82
C VAL A 47 29.68 24.71 3.48
N SER A 48 29.27 23.75 4.32
CA SER A 48 30.22 22.90 5.03
C SER A 48 30.90 21.89 4.10
N LYS A 49 32.13 21.47 4.44
CA LYS A 49 32.86 20.46 3.68
C LYS A 49 32.12 19.11 3.68
N GLU A 50 31.42 18.82 4.76
CA GLU A 50 30.64 17.61 4.97
C GLU A 50 29.42 17.59 4.06
N TYR A 51 28.76 18.75 3.87
CA TYR A 51 27.67 18.87 2.93
C TYR A 51 28.17 18.76 1.48
N LEU A 52 29.29 19.39 1.14
CA LEU A 52 29.91 19.23 -0.18
C LEU A 52 30.29 17.77 -0.47
N SER A 53 30.83 17.05 0.52
CA SER A 53 31.15 15.62 0.40
C SER A 53 29.89 14.77 0.22
N LEU A 54 28.80 15.12 0.91
CA LEU A 54 27.50 14.46 0.75
C LEU A 54 26.90 14.71 -0.64
N LEU A 55 26.99 15.95 -1.14
CA LEU A 55 26.58 16.30 -2.50
C LEU A 55 27.38 15.53 -3.53
N GLU A 56 28.70 15.46 -3.35
CA GLU A 56 29.60 14.71 -4.23
C GLU A 56 29.25 13.23 -4.24
N HIS A 57 28.96 12.63 -3.08
CA HIS A 57 28.47 11.26 -2.99
C HIS A 57 27.20 11.04 -3.83
N TYR A 58 26.22 11.95 -3.74
CA TYR A 58 24.98 11.83 -4.51
C TYR A 58 25.15 12.10 -6.01
N ILE A 59 26.05 13.01 -6.39
CA ILE A 59 26.44 13.22 -7.78
C ILE A 59 27.00 11.92 -8.37
N HIS A 60 27.93 11.26 -7.67
CA HIS A 60 28.50 9.98 -8.10
C HIS A 60 27.47 8.85 -8.13
N HIS A 61 26.60 8.77 -7.12
CA HIS A 61 25.59 7.70 -7.01
C HIS A 61 24.51 7.81 -8.10
N TYR A 62 23.96 9.01 -8.30
CA TYR A 62 22.84 9.19 -9.24
C TYR A 62 23.28 9.49 -10.67
N GLN A 63 24.46 10.08 -10.86
CA GLN A 63 24.97 10.58 -12.14
C GLN A 63 23.94 11.49 -12.84
N PRO A 64 23.56 12.63 -12.22
CA PRO A 64 22.55 13.51 -12.78
C PRO A 64 23.03 14.13 -14.09
N ASN A 65 22.09 14.40 -15.01
CA ASN A 65 22.38 15.10 -16.26
C ASN A 65 22.50 16.60 -16.08
N PHE A 66 21.90 17.15 -15.04
CA PHE A 66 22.01 18.54 -14.62
C PHE A 66 21.70 18.66 -13.11
N GLY A 67 22.33 19.65 -12.48
CA GLY A 67 22.06 20.09 -11.12
C GLY A 67 21.22 21.37 -11.13
N ILE A 68 20.38 21.52 -10.12
CA ILE A 68 19.58 22.71 -9.91
C ILE A 68 19.59 23.04 -8.43
N GLU A 69 19.60 24.33 -8.11
CA GLU A 69 19.44 24.82 -6.75
C GLU A 69 18.35 25.88 -6.67
N GLU A 70 17.61 25.88 -5.58
CA GLU A 70 16.69 26.96 -5.23
C GLU A 70 17.47 28.25 -4.96
N LYS A 71 17.18 29.33 -5.72
CA LYS A 71 17.93 30.58 -5.61
C LYS A 71 17.68 31.32 -4.29
N GLY A 72 16.42 31.48 -3.88
CA GLY A 72 16.07 32.29 -2.71
C GLY A 72 16.46 33.76 -2.87
N ILE A 73 16.73 34.43 -1.75
CA ILE A 73 17.30 35.78 -1.72
C ILE A 73 18.81 35.68 -1.93
N TYR A 74 19.21 35.39 -3.16
CA TYR A 74 20.61 35.29 -3.53
C TYR A 74 21.25 36.68 -3.72
N LYS A 75 22.36 36.94 -3.01
CA LYS A 75 23.27 38.07 -3.29
C LYS A 75 24.42 37.54 -4.16
N ASN A 76 24.90 38.33 -5.13
CA ASN A 76 26.03 37.93 -5.98
C ASN A 76 27.29 37.66 -5.14
N PHE A 77 27.58 36.38 -4.87
CA PHE A 77 28.76 35.99 -4.11
C PHE A 77 30.01 35.91 -4.98
N ILE A 78 31.17 36.18 -4.37
CA ILE A 78 32.48 36.08 -5.02
C ILE A 78 32.85 34.62 -5.33
N SER A 79 32.38 33.66 -4.52
CA SER A 79 32.56 32.23 -4.74
C SER A 79 31.30 31.42 -4.40
N ASP A 80 31.03 30.40 -5.21
CA ASP A 80 29.91 29.46 -5.02
C ASP A 80 30.47 28.02 -4.98
N PRO A 81 30.60 27.43 -3.79
CA PRO A 81 31.15 26.09 -3.62
C PRO A 81 30.31 24.99 -4.29
N VAL A 82 28.98 25.12 -4.31
CA VAL A 82 28.08 24.13 -4.91
C VAL A 82 28.23 24.18 -6.42
N LYS A 83 28.19 25.37 -7.02
CA LYS A 83 28.43 25.54 -8.45
C LYS A 83 29.80 24.97 -8.87
N THR A 84 30.84 25.26 -8.09
CA THR A 84 32.20 24.75 -8.34
C THR A 84 32.24 23.22 -8.32
N LEU A 85 31.51 22.57 -7.40
CA LEU A 85 31.40 21.12 -7.32
C LEU A 85 30.76 20.50 -8.57
N PHE A 86 29.67 21.08 -9.08
CA PHE A 86 29.02 20.62 -10.32
C PHE A 86 29.90 20.86 -11.55
N GLU A 87 30.59 22.00 -11.63
CA GLU A 87 31.54 22.30 -12.70
C GLU A 87 32.71 21.31 -12.74
N ASN A 88 33.29 20.98 -11.58
CA ASN A 88 34.34 19.97 -11.45
C ASN A 88 33.89 18.58 -11.94
N ASN A 89 32.62 18.25 -11.74
CA ASN A 89 32.00 17.00 -12.21
C ASN A 89 31.47 17.08 -13.67
N LYS A 90 31.64 18.22 -14.36
CA LYS A 90 31.17 18.47 -15.73
C LYS A 90 29.65 18.31 -15.90
N ILE A 91 28.89 18.70 -14.87
CA ILE A 91 27.43 18.63 -14.87
C ILE A 91 26.89 20.07 -14.96
N PRO A 92 26.01 20.38 -15.93
CA PRO A 92 25.36 21.69 -16.00
C PRO A 92 24.61 22.01 -14.71
N TYR A 93 24.78 23.23 -14.19
CA TYR A 93 24.17 23.68 -12.95
C TYR A 93 23.51 25.05 -13.16
N GLU A 94 22.30 25.21 -12.62
CA GLU A 94 21.52 26.46 -12.73
C GLU A 94 20.72 26.69 -11.45
N MET A 95 20.75 27.91 -10.92
CA MET A 95 19.84 28.32 -9.85
C MET A 95 18.49 28.72 -10.45
N ILE A 96 17.39 28.27 -9.85
CA ILE A 96 16.03 28.54 -10.33
C ILE A 96 15.19 29.25 -9.28
N ASP A 97 14.30 30.10 -9.75
CA ASP A 97 13.27 30.75 -8.94
C ASP A 97 12.10 31.24 -9.82
N ILE A 98 11.11 31.86 -9.18
CA ILE A 98 10.07 32.66 -9.84
C ILE A 98 10.69 33.79 -10.68
N SER A 99 10.08 34.12 -11.81
CA SER A 99 10.56 35.22 -12.66
C SER A 99 10.39 36.58 -11.98
N GLU A 100 11.35 37.49 -12.15
CA GLU A 100 11.30 38.85 -11.60
C GLU A 100 9.99 39.58 -11.91
N ASN A 101 9.52 39.53 -13.18
CA ASN A 101 8.25 40.15 -13.57
C ASN A 101 7.02 39.61 -12.80
N ALA A 102 6.99 38.30 -12.52
CA ALA A 102 5.91 37.69 -11.75
C ALA A 102 6.01 38.04 -10.26
N THR A 103 7.23 38.10 -9.74
CA THR A 103 7.52 38.58 -8.38
C THR A 103 7.04 40.01 -8.20
N ASP A 104 7.35 40.91 -9.12
CA ASP A 104 6.94 42.33 -9.02
C ASP A 104 5.42 42.48 -9.07
N TYR A 105 4.74 41.78 -9.97
CA TYR A 105 3.28 41.78 -10.03
C TYR A 105 2.64 41.28 -8.73
N LEU A 106 3.13 40.17 -8.19
CA LEU A 106 2.60 39.58 -6.95
C LEU A 106 2.93 40.45 -5.73
N ARG A 107 4.07 41.12 -5.72
CA ARG A 107 4.41 42.12 -4.72
C ARG A 107 3.37 43.24 -4.70
N THR A 108 3.02 43.79 -5.86
CA THR A 108 1.98 44.84 -5.96
C THR A 108 0.63 44.37 -5.44
N THR A 109 0.27 43.10 -5.61
CA THR A 109 -0.99 42.58 -5.02
C THR A 109 -1.00 42.52 -3.49
N LEU A 110 0.19 42.52 -2.86
CA LEU A 110 0.36 42.47 -1.41
C LEU A 110 0.76 43.83 -0.80
N GLU A 111 1.18 44.79 -1.62
CA GLU A 111 1.61 46.14 -1.20
C GLU A 111 0.53 46.89 -0.41
N GLU A 112 -0.75 46.73 -0.75
CA GLU A 112 -1.85 47.38 -0.03
C GLU A 112 -1.89 46.95 1.44
N TYR A 113 -1.71 45.65 1.73
CA TYR A 113 -1.69 45.14 3.11
C TYR A 113 -0.55 45.74 3.92
N ILE A 114 0.65 45.84 3.33
CA ILE A 114 1.81 46.46 3.98
C ILE A 114 1.56 47.96 4.20
N SER A 115 1.13 48.67 3.16
CA SER A 115 0.91 50.12 3.22
C SER A 115 -0.12 50.49 4.29
N TYR A 116 -1.23 49.77 4.37
CA TYR A 116 -2.23 49.97 5.41
C TYR A 116 -1.70 49.55 6.79
N SER A 117 -0.95 48.46 6.89
CA SER A 117 -0.34 48.03 8.16
C SER A 117 0.62 49.08 8.72
N ASN A 118 1.48 49.65 7.86
CA ASN A 118 2.43 50.70 8.23
C ASN A 118 1.70 51.99 8.64
N THR A 119 0.65 52.38 7.90
CA THR A 119 -0.17 53.55 8.27
C THR A 119 -0.85 53.38 9.64
N LEU A 120 -1.35 52.18 9.93
CA LEU A 120 -1.91 51.85 11.25
C LEU A 120 -0.82 51.85 12.33
N GLU A 121 0.37 51.35 12.02
CA GLU A 121 1.52 51.34 12.93
C GLU A 121 1.97 52.75 13.30
N ASP A 122 2.06 53.66 12.32
CA ASP A 122 2.34 55.08 12.55
C ASP A 122 1.25 55.72 13.42
N SER A 123 -0.02 55.43 13.13
CA SER A 123 -1.16 55.92 13.91
C SER A 123 -1.14 55.41 15.37
N ILE A 124 -0.79 54.15 15.57
CA ILE A 124 -0.62 53.54 16.90
C ILE A 124 0.54 54.21 17.64
N ASN A 125 1.68 54.39 16.98
CA ASN A 125 2.86 55.03 17.54
C ASN A 125 2.59 56.49 17.93
N GLU A 126 1.88 57.25 17.11
CA GLU A 126 1.44 58.60 17.45
C GLU A 126 0.58 58.65 18.71
N ILE A 127 -0.37 57.71 18.86
CA ILE A 127 -1.23 57.64 20.05
C ILE A 127 -0.40 57.32 21.29
N ILE A 128 0.56 56.39 21.19
CA ILE A 128 1.49 56.04 22.27
C ILE A 128 2.33 57.25 22.68
N ILE A 129 2.91 57.97 21.71
CA ILE A 129 3.70 59.18 21.96
C ILE A 129 2.85 60.26 22.64
N LYS A 130 1.64 60.52 22.14
CA LYS A 130 0.68 61.48 22.73
C LYS A 130 0.26 61.07 24.15
N ASN A 131 0.32 59.78 24.50
CA ASN A 131 0.03 59.25 25.82
C ASN A 131 1.30 58.95 26.65
N HIS A 132 2.33 59.80 26.52
CA HIS A 132 3.59 59.73 27.28
C HIS A 132 4.37 58.43 27.12
N GLY A 133 4.30 57.79 25.96
CA GLY A 133 5.01 56.54 25.66
C GLY A 133 4.31 55.29 26.21
N VAL A 134 3.09 55.41 26.73
CA VAL A 134 2.33 54.29 27.30
C VAL A 134 1.07 54.02 26.46
N PRO A 135 0.69 52.76 26.19
CA PRO A 135 -0.59 52.45 25.57
C PRO A 135 -1.78 52.96 26.39
N PRO A 136 -2.78 53.64 25.79
CA PRO A 136 -3.96 54.11 26.50
C PRO A 136 -4.82 52.94 27.00
N LYS A 137 -5.22 52.98 28.28
CA LYS A 137 -6.09 51.95 28.89
C LYS A 137 -7.54 52.16 28.49
N ASN A 138 -8.26 51.08 28.16
CA ASN A 138 -9.69 51.05 27.82
C ASN A 138 -10.09 51.90 26.60
N SER A 139 -9.17 52.13 25.66
CA SER A 139 -9.49 52.84 24.42
C SER A 139 -9.91 51.86 23.33
N ILE A 140 -11.22 51.77 23.09
CA ILE A 140 -11.81 50.93 22.03
C ILE A 140 -11.16 51.23 20.68
N LYS A 141 -10.90 52.51 20.38
CA LYS A 141 -10.26 52.93 19.12
C LYS A 141 -8.83 52.40 19.02
N PHE A 142 -8.04 52.46 20.10
CA PHE A 142 -6.67 51.96 20.11
C PHE A 142 -6.62 50.43 19.96
N GLU A 143 -7.51 49.72 20.67
CA GLU A 143 -7.66 48.27 20.54
C GLU A 143 -8.05 47.86 19.12
N GLN A 144 -8.99 48.56 18.48
CA GLN A 144 -9.40 48.30 17.09
C GLN A 144 -8.25 48.53 16.10
N LEU A 145 -7.43 49.57 16.28
CA LEU A 145 -6.27 49.82 15.42
C LEU A 145 -5.25 48.67 15.50
N ILE A 146 -4.99 48.15 16.71
CA ILE A 146 -4.09 47.01 16.90
C ILE A 146 -4.67 45.75 16.24
N ILE A 147 -5.93 45.43 16.51
CA ILE A 147 -6.59 44.25 15.93
C ILE A 147 -6.54 44.31 14.40
N TRP A 148 -6.80 45.48 13.82
CA TRP A 148 -6.77 45.64 12.37
C TRP A 148 -5.36 45.54 11.80
N ARG A 149 -4.35 46.13 12.46
CA ARG A 149 -2.94 45.96 12.08
C ARG A 149 -2.54 44.48 12.07
N GLU A 150 -2.86 43.75 13.13
CA GLU A 150 -2.55 42.32 13.25
C GLU A 150 -3.28 41.48 12.20
N TYR A 151 -4.54 41.81 11.90
CA TYR A 151 -5.28 41.18 10.81
C TYR A 151 -4.58 41.39 9.46
N LEU A 152 -4.20 42.62 9.11
CA LEU A 152 -3.52 42.92 7.85
C LEU A 152 -2.15 42.25 7.74
N LYS A 153 -1.37 42.19 8.84
CA LYS A 153 -0.09 41.45 8.86
C LYS A 153 -0.29 39.95 8.63
N ARG A 154 -1.37 39.38 9.18
CA ARG A 154 -1.72 37.98 8.96
C ARG A 154 -2.14 37.71 7.52
N GLU A 155 -2.96 38.56 6.92
CA GLU A 155 -3.38 38.41 5.52
C GLU A 155 -2.19 38.54 4.56
N TYR A 156 -1.29 39.50 4.80
CA TYR A 156 -0.03 39.61 4.08
C TYR A 156 0.77 38.30 4.15
N LYS A 157 0.99 37.77 5.35
CA LYS A 157 1.75 36.54 5.56
C LYS A 157 1.11 35.33 4.88
N ASN A 158 -0.22 35.19 4.97
CA ASN A 158 -0.95 34.12 4.28
C ASN A 158 -0.77 34.20 2.76
N GLY A 159 -0.83 35.42 2.19
CA GLY A 159 -0.58 35.65 0.77
C GLY A 159 0.85 35.33 0.36
N GLU A 160 1.84 35.75 1.15
CA GLU A 160 3.26 35.45 0.92
C GLU A 160 3.53 33.93 0.99
N ASP A 161 2.94 33.22 1.96
CA ASP A 161 3.04 31.76 2.08
C ASP A 161 2.39 31.03 0.90
N GLU A 162 1.24 31.52 0.39
CA GLU A 162 0.59 30.96 -0.80
C GLU A 162 1.46 31.14 -2.05
N ILE A 163 2.05 32.32 -2.23
CA ILE A 163 2.96 32.59 -3.34
C ILE A 163 4.19 31.67 -3.23
N ARG A 164 4.80 31.59 -2.04
CA ARG A 164 5.97 30.76 -1.78
C ARG A 164 5.71 29.27 -2.02
N CYS A 165 4.60 28.73 -1.52
CA CYS A 165 4.34 27.28 -1.54
C CYS A 165 3.51 26.79 -2.73
N LYS A 166 2.91 27.68 -3.55
CA LYS A 166 2.15 27.25 -4.73
C LYS A 166 2.70 27.85 -6.01
N VAL A 167 2.81 29.18 -6.05
CA VAL A 167 3.17 29.89 -7.29
C VAL A 167 4.65 29.69 -7.60
N ARG A 168 5.53 29.96 -6.64
CA ARG A 168 6.98 29.82 -6.77
C ARG A 168 7.39 28.38 -7.10
N GLU A 169 6.77 27.39 -6.46
CA GLU A 169 7.01 25.97 -6.77
C GLU A 169 6.62 25.59 -8.20
N ALA A 170 5.50 26.11 -8.72
CA ALA A 170 5.10 25.92 -10.10
C ALA A 170 6.11 26.55 -11.07
N TRP A 171 6.62 27.74 -10.76
CA TRP A 171 7.69 28.37 -11.54
C TRP A 171 8.98 27.57 -11.53
N MET A 172 9.42 27.10 -10.35
CA MET A 172 10.58 26.23 -10.22
C MET A 172 10.41 24.96 -11.06
N MET A 173 9.27 24.27 -10.95
CA MET A 173 8.97 23.10 -11.77
C MET A 173 9.00 23.40 -13.28
N MET A 174 8.45 24.55 -13.70
CA MET A 174 8.51 24.97 -15.10
C MET A 174 9.96 25.14 -15.58
N ARG A 175 10.83 25.76 -14.76
CA ARG A 175 12.26 25.90 -15.07
C ARG A 175 12.96 24.54 -15.18
N ILE A 176 12.71 23.62 -14.23
CA ILE A 176 13.22 22.24 -14.27
C ILE A 176 12.84 21.56 -15.60
N ILE A 177 11.56 21.65 -15.99
CA ILE A 177 11.05 21.08 -17.24
C ILE A 177 11.72 21.72 -18.46
N ASN A 178 11.87 23.04 -18.45
CA ASN A 178 12.49 23.76 -19.57
C ASN A 178 13.97 23.42 -19.73
N ILE A 179 14.70 23.21 -18.63
CA ILE A 179 16.08 22.69 -18.67
C ILE A 179 16.08 21.26 -19.23
N ALA A 180 15.21 20.38 -18.74
CA ALA A 180 15.09 19.00 -19.24
C ALA A 180 14.76 18.92 -20.76
N LYS A 181 13.99 19.87 -21.28
CA LYS A 181 13.67 19.96 -22.72
C LYS A 181 14.91 20.20 -23.58
N LYS A 182 15.93 20.92 -23.09
CA LYS A 182 17.17 21.24 -23.82
C LYS A 182 18.03 20.00 -24.12
N PHE A 183 17.91 18.94 -23.33
CA PHE A 183 18.70 17.71 -23.52
C PHE A 183 18.14 16.82 -24.64
N LYS A 184 18.99 16.16 -25.44
CA LYS A 184 18.52 15.22 -26.47
C LYS A 184 18.14 13.83 -25.95
N LYS A 185 18.50 13.48 -24.71
CA LYS A 185 18.26 12.16 -24.11
C LYS A 185 16.80 11.97 -23.69
N ASP A 186 16.31 10.75 -23.83
CA ASP A 186 14.95 10.36 -23.44
C ASP A 186 14.83 10.04 -21.94
N ARG A 187 15.91 9.60 -21.29
CA ARG A 187 15.97 9.34 -19.85
C ARG A 187 16.91 10.35 -19.21
N LEU A 188 16.35 11.17 -18.34
CA LEU A 188 17.06 12.24 -17.65
C LEU A 188 17.01 12.02 -16.13
N LYS A 189 18.09 12.39 -15.46
CA LYS A 189 18.14 12.53 -14.01
C LYS A 189 18.52 13.95 -13.66
N ALA A 190 17.88 14.54 -12.66
CA ALA A 190 18.23 15.85 -12.14
C ALA A 190 18.44 15.76 -10.64
N LEU A 191 19.43 16.47 -10.12
CA LEU A 191 19.62 16.67 -8.68
C LEU A 191 19.16 18.09 -8.36
N PHE A 192 18.13 18.23 -7.53
CA PHE A 192 17.54 19.50 -7.14
C PHE A 192 17.77 19.75 -5.65
N ILE A 193 18.58 20.76 -5.33
CA ILE A 193 18.89 21.22 -3.98
C ILE A 193 17.86 22.28 -3.62
N CYS A 194 17.06 22.05 -2.58
CA CYS A 194 16.01 22.98 -2.16
C CYS A 194 15.66 22.81 -0.69
N ASP A 195 14.97 23.81 -0.13
CA ASP A 195 14.46 23.74 1.23
C ASP A 195 13.42 22.61 1.37
N SER A 196 13.43 21.90 2.51
CA SER A 196 12.54 20.76 2.72
C SER A 196 11.06 21.13 2.83
N SER A 197 10.72 22.41 3.00
CA SER A 197 9.36 22.93 2.88
C SER A 197 8.77 22.72 1.47
N HIS A 198 9.60 22.76 0.43
CA HIS A 198 9.16 22.60 -0.96
C HIS A 198 8.97 21.14 -1.41
N PHE A 199 9.41 20.18 -0.60
CA PHE A 199 9.39 18.75 -0.96
C PHE A 199 7.99 18.26 -1.33
N LYS A 200 6.98 18.67 -0.56
CA LYS A 200 5.61 18.22 -0.73
C LYS A 200 4.99 18.75 -2.02
N GLY A 201 5.00 20.07 -2.25
CA GLY A 201 4.30 20.62 -3.39
C GLY A 201 5.04 20.39 -4.72
N ILE A 202 6.38 20.33 -4.72
CA ILE A 202 7.15 19.88 -5.90
C ILE A 202 6.88 18.39 -6.21
N TYR A 203 6.72 17.53 -5.20
CA TYR A 203 6.30 16.14 -5.41
C TYR A 203 4.91 16.05 -6.04
N GLU A 204 3.93 16.78 -5.50
CA GLU A 204 2.56 16.80 -6.04
C GLU A 204 2.52 17.32 -7.49
N LEU A 205 3.33 18.34 -7.82
CA LEU A 205 3.49 18.83 -9.19
C LEU A 205 4.15 17.79 -10.10
N SER A 206 5.15 17.06 -9.58
CA SER A 206 5.86 16.02 -10.33
C SER A 206 4.94 14.86 -10.69
N GLU A 207 4.10 14.40 -9.76
CA GLU A 207 3.10 13.34 -9.99
C GLU A 207 2.12 13.75 -11.10
N LYS A 208 1.60 14.97 -11.08
CA LYS A 208 0.71 15.51 -12.13
C LYS A 208 1.37 15.55 -13.51
N LEU A 209 2.71 15.66 -13.54
CA LEU A 209 3.50 15.77 -14.76
C LEU A 209 4.14 14.44 -15.18
N ASN A 210 3.84 13.33 -14.47
CA ASN A 210 4.44 12.00 -14.64
C ASN A 210 5.98 12.02 -14.53
N ILE A 211 6.51 12.84 -13.63
CA ILE A 211 7.94 12.91 -13.31
C ILE A 211 8.19 12.04 -12.07
N LYS A 212 9.14 11.11 -12.17
CA LYS A 212 9.52 10.29 -11.02
C LYS A 212 10.32 11.15 -10.05
N THR A 213 9.99 11.11 -8.77
CA THR A 213 10.70 11.87 -7.74
C THR A 213 11.28 10.98 -6.65
N GLU A 214 12.38 11.45 -6.08
CA GLU A 214 12.99 10.89 -4.88
C GLU A 214 13.36 12.02 -3.94
N GLN A 215 13.00 11.92 -2.65
CA GLN A 215 13.26 12.95 -1.64
C GLN A 215 14.30 12.45 -0.63
N ILE A 216 15.32 13.28 -0.36
CA ILE A 216 16.42 12.99 0.56
C ILE A 216 16.52 14.14 1.57
N ARG A 217 16.22 13.85 2.84
CA ARG A 217 16.41 14.81 3.95
C ARG A 217 17.75 14.62 4.63
N ILE A 218 18.36 15.70 5.12
CA ILE A 218 19.60 15.66 5.85
C ILE A 218 19.32 15.38 7.33
N LYS A 219 19.97 14.34 7.87
CA LYS A 219 20.12 14.14 9.31
C LYS A 219 21.47 14.67 9.75
N LYS A 220 21.45 15.66 10.65
CA LYS A 220 22.65 16.21 11.29
C LYS A 220 22.87 15.55 12.65
N LYS A 221 24.10 15.11 12.93
CA LYS A 221 24.51 14.62 14.24
C LYS A 221 25.77 15.34 14.67
N VAL A 222 25.74 16.00 15.83
CA VAL A 222 26.90 16.70 16.37
C VAL A 222 27.75 15.72 17.17
N ASN A 223 29.05 15.67 16.89
CA ASN A 223 30.01 14.86 17.63
C ASN A 223 30.90 15.76 18.49
N LEU A 224 30.48 15.98 19.74
CA LEU A 224 31.15 16.88 20.70
C LEU A 224 32.57 16.41 21.09
N ASN A 225 32.92 15.15 20.83
CA ASN A 225 34.26 14.62 21.12
C ASN A 225 35.32 15.07 20.10
N ASN A 226 34.89 15.69 18.99
CA ASN A 226 35.77 16.20 17.93
C ASN A 226 35.92 17.74 17.96
N GLY A 227 35.47 18.41 19.04
CA GLY A 227 35.28 19.86 19.05
C GLY A 227 36.44 20.71 19.55
N ILE A 228 36.90 21.62 18.70
CA ILE A 228 37.87 22.73 18.94
C ILE A 228 37.30 23.83 19.89
N LEU A 229 36.06 23.67 20.37
CA LEU A 229 35.34 24.67 21.16
C LEU A 229 34.77 24.06 22.45
N THR A 230 35.09 24.66 23.60
CA THR A 230 34.35 24.42 24.85
C THR A 230 33.44 25.62 25.12
N MET A 231 32.14 25.37 25.31
CA MET A 231 31.20 26.38 25.79
C MET A 231 31.11 26.27 27.32
N ASN A 232 31.50 27.33 28.02
CA ASN A 232 31.29 27.38 29.47
C ASN A 232 29.82 27.71 29.79
N ARG A 233 29.38 27.44 31.03
CA ARG A 233 27.99 27.66 31.49
C ARG A 233 27.50 29.13 31.43
N LYS A 234 28.36 30.08 31.03
CA LYS A 234 28.03 31.50 30.85
C LYS A 234 27.91 31.92 29.38
N GLY A 235 28.07 31.00 28.42
CA GLY A 235 27.93 31.28 26.99
C GLY A 235 29.18 31.83 26.31
N ASN A 236 30.33 31.88 27.00
CA ASN A 236 31.59 32.28 26.37
C ASN A 236 32.21 31.10 25.63
N ILE A 237 32.61 31.34 24.38
CA ILE A 237 33.27 30.38 23.49
C ILE A 237 34.78 30.52 23.68
N GLN A 238 35.47 29.41 23.97
CA GLN A 238 36.93 29.37 24.08
C GLN A 238 37.51 28.46 22.98
N LEU A 239 38.36 29.03 22.11
CA LEU A 239 39.13 28.31 21.10
C LEU A 239 40.35 27.65 21.79
N LEU A 240 40.59 26.37 21.51
CA LEU A 240 41.82 25.70 21.94
C LEU A 240 42.96 26.16 21.01
N GLU A 241 43.87 26.99 21.52
CA GLU A 241 44.88 27.67 20.69
C GLU A 241 46.07 26.77 20.25
N ASP A 242 46.30 25.59 20.82
CA ASP A 242 47.61 24.92 20.68
C ASP A 242 47.62 23.40 20.43
N GLU A 243 46.59 22.80 19.81
CA GLU A 243 46.70 21.42 19.29
C GLU A 243 46.48 21.37 17.78
N ILE A 244 47.51 20.85 17.08
CA ILE A 244 47.59 20.66 15.63
C ILE A 244 46.23 20.23 15.08
N MET A 245 45.61 21.13 14.32
CA MET A 245 44.38 20.86 13.58
C MET A 245 44.58 19.60 12.76
N ASP A 246 43.74 18.59 12.99
CA ASP A 246 43.51 17.53 12.00
C ASP A 246 42.40 18.05 11.08
N PRO A 247 42.73 18.58 9.88
CA PRO A 247 41.76 19.22 8.99
C PRO A 247 40.67 18.27 8.46
N GLU A 248 40.76 16.97 8.77
CA GLU A 248 39.80 15.93 8.39
C GLU A 248 38.71 15.65 9.46
N LYS A 249 38.84 16.15 10.70
CA LYS A 249 37.85 15.85 11.75
C LYS A 249 36.78 16.92 11.86
N SER A 250 35.60 16.63 11.31
CA SER A 250 34.41 17.45 11.47
C SER A 250 33.74 17.30 12.84
N LEU A 251 33.15 18.40 13.31
CA LEU A 251 32.22 18.47 14.43
C LEU A 251 30.83 17.91 14.10
N ILE A 252 30.47 17.83 12.82
CA ILE A 252 29.12 17.48 12.35
C ILE A 252 29.20 16.28 11.40
N GLU A 253 28.39 15.26 11.64
CA GLU A 253 28.15 14.17 10.72
C GLU A 253 26.81 14.41 9.99
N LEU A 254 26.85 14.41 8.65
CA LEU A 254 25.67 14.54 7.79
C LEU A 254 25.36 13.20 7.09
N SER A 255 24.08 12.82 7.07
CA SER A 255 23.61 11.64 6.33
C SER A 255 22.26 11.91 5.69
N GLY A 256 22.01 11.42 4.48
CA GLY A 256 20.71 11.56 3.83
C GLY A 256 19.76 10.41 4.15
N ILE A 257 18.50 10.74 4.47
CA ILE A 257 17.40 9.80 4.68
C ILE A 257 16.47 9.88 3.48
N LYS A 258 16.32 8.76 2.77
CA LYS A 258 15.35 8.63 1.69
C LYS A 258 13.92 8.55 2.26
N ILE A 259 13.05 9.45 1.84
CA ILE A 259 11.63 9.41 2.19
C ILE A 259 10.90 8.53 1.16
N LYS A 260 10.19 7.50 1.65
CA LYS A 260 9.17 6.80 0.87
C LYS A 260 7.82 7.35 1.31
N GLU A 261 7.20 8.20 0.50
CA GLU A 261 5.83 8.61 0.79
C GLU A 261 4.92 7.37 0.68
N LYS A 262 4.17 7.10 1.75
CA LYS A 262 3.23 5.99 1.79
C LYS A 262 2.06 6.37 0.88
N ASP A 263 1.76 5.55 -0.13
CA ASP A 263 0.58 5.75 -0.98
C ASP A 263 -0.65 5.88 -0.07
N ARG A 264 -1.25 7.08 -0.04
CA ARG A 264 -2.39 7.42 0.82
C ARG A 264 -3.72 7.05 0.19
N SER A 265 -3.69 6.33 -0.94
CA SER A 265 -4.91 5.91 -1.62
C SER A 265 -5.61 4.82 -0.83
N ASP A 266 -6.92 4.97 -0.65
CA ASP A 266 -7.75 3.99 0.06
C ASP A 266 -7.63 2.59 -0.57
N LYS A 267 -7.56 1.57 0.26
CA LYS A 267 -7.64 0.17 -0.14
C LYS A 267 -9.09 -0.21 -0.38
N ILE A 268 -9.44 -0.40 -1.64
CA ILE A 268 -10.82 -0.70 -2.05
C ILE A 268 -10.95 -2.18 -2.41
N CYS A 269 -11.92 -2.86 -1.79
CA CYS A 269 -12.34 -4.20 -2.14
C CYS A 269 -13.72 -4.12 -2.84
N TYR A 270 -13.77 -4.48 -4.12
CA TYR A 270 -15.02 -4.70 -4.84
C TYR A 270 -15.46 -6.15 -4.60
N PHE A 271 -16.46 -6.35 -3.75
CA PHE A 271 -16.97 -7.67 -3.40
C PHE A 271 -18.17 -8.02 -4.27
N PHE A 272 -17.99 -8.97 -5.17
CA PHE A 272 -18.99 -9.47 -6.11
C PHE A 272 -19.55 -10.79 -5.58
N ASP A 273 -20.80 -10.76 -5.12
CA ASP A 273 -21.48 -11.90 -4.52
C ASP A 273 -22.66 -12.32 -5.41
N THR A 274 -22.74 -13.62 -5.72
CA THR A 274 -23.84 -14.17 -6.53
C THR A 274 -25.17 -14.22 -5.77
N ASP A 275 -25.13 -14.16 -4.43
CA ASP A 275 -26.31 -14.33 -3.59
C ASP A 275 -27.19 -13.09 -3.55
N ASP A 276 -28.45 -13.26 -3.11
CA ASP A 276 -29.42 -12.16 -3.00
C ASP A 276 -28.91 -11.00 -2.13
N ASN A 277 -28.13 -11.33 -1.10
CA ASN A 277 -27.44 -10.40 -0.24
C ASN A 277 -25.97 -10.81 -0.12
N ALA A 278 -25.06 -9.85 -0.28
CA ALA A 278 -23.65 -10.05 -0.05
C ALA A 278 -23.38 -10.52 1.38
N SER A 279 -22.52 -11.52 1.51
CA SER A 279 -22.15 -12.16 2.78
C SER A 279 -21.56 -11.17 3.80
N PRO A 280 -22.22 -10.95 4.96
CA PRO A 280 -21.66 -10.10 6.02
C PRO A 280 -20.35 -10.65 6.61
N PHE A 281 -20.17 -11.97 6.58
CA PHE A 281 -18.96 -12.62 7.05
C PHE A 281 -17.75 -12.17 6.23
N ASP A 282 -17.86 -12.25 4.91
CA ASP A 282 -16.79 -11.90 3.96
C ASP A 282 -16.48 -10.39 4.00
N ILE A 283 -17.52 -9.56 4.16
CA ILE A 283 -17.36 -8.10 4.32
C ILE A 283 -16.58 -7.77 5.60
N ASN A 284 -16.94 -8.36 6.74
CA ASN A 284 -16.24 -8.12 8.01
C ASN A 284 -14.78 -8.57 7.93
N MET A 285 -14.54 -9.74 7.35
CA MET A 285 -13.18 -10.26 7.18
C MET A 285 -12.31 -9.38 6.29
N ALA A 286 -12.88 -8.77 5.25
CA ALA A 286 -12.18 -7.79 4.44
C ALA A 286 -11.79 -6.55 5.26
N TYR A 287 -12.72 -5.96 6.02
CA TYR A 287 -12.37 -4.83 6.90
C TYR A 287 -11.27 -5.19 7.91
N ASP A 288 -11.38 -6.34 8.57
CA ASP A 288 -10.37 -6.84 9.53
C ASP A 288 -8.99 -7.08 8.86
N ALA A 289 -8.95 -7.38 7.57
CA ALA A 289 -7.73 -7.53 6.80
C ALA A 289 -7.06 -6.18 6.43
N GLY A 290 -7.73 -5.06 6.68
CA GLY A 290 -7.21 -3.70 6.49
C GLY A 290 -7.56 -3.07 5.15
N PHE A 291 -8.73 -3.39 4.57
CA PHE A 291 -9.35 -2.58 3.53
C PHE A 291 -10.02 -1.35 4.14
N ASP A 292 -9.84 -0.19 3.52
CA ASP A 292 -10.46 1.06 3.96
C ASP A 292 -11.93 1.13 3.53
N VAL A 293 -12.25 0.53 2.37
CA VAL A 293 -13.61 0.48 1.82
C VAL A 293 -13.87 -0.91 1.23
N VAL A 294 -15.00 -1.53 1.62
CA VAL A 294 -15.53 -2.75 0.99
C VAL A 294 -16.87 -2.41 0.35
N ILE A 295 -16.96 -2.59 -0.97
CA ILE A 295 -18.15 -2.27 -1.77
C ILE A 295 -18.82 -3.58 -2.19
N PRO A 296 -19.93 -3.98 -1.54
CA PRO A 296 -20.64 -5.19 -1.88
C PRO A 296 -21.60 -5.00 -3.05
N PHE A 297 -21.57 -5.94 -4.00
CA PHE A 297 -22.57 -6.09 -5.04
C PHE A 297 -23.20 -7.47 -4.93
N SER A 298 -24.45 -7.50 -4.49
CA SER A 298 -25.28 -8.71 -4.46
C SER A 298 -25.87 -9.02 -5.84
N LYS A 299 -26.35 -10.26 -6.04
CA LYS A 299 -26.97 -10.74 -7.28
C LYS A 299 -26.07 -10.52 -8.50
N MET A 300 -24.76 -10.60 -8.29
CA MET A 300 -23.80 -10.43 -9.36
C MET A 300 -23.91 -11.61 -10.34
N THR A 301 -23.75 -11.29 -11.61
CA THR A 301 -23.87 -12.22 -12.73
C THR A 301 -22.77 -11.92 -13.74
N ALA A 302 -22.34 -12.94 -14.47
CA ALA A 302 -21.20 -12.87 -15.37
C ALA A 302 -21.43 -11.88 -16.52
N ASP A 303 -22.67 -11.66 -16.96
CA ASP A 303 -23.04 -10.69 -17.99
C ASP A 303 -22.89 -9.23 -17.53
N LYS A 304 -23.01 -8.96 -16.23
CA LYS A 304 -22.92 -7.60 -15.67
C LYS A 304 -21.52 -7.21 -15.23
N VAL A 305 -20.68 -8.17 -14.85
CA VAL A 305 -19.44 -7.88 -14.12
C VAL A 305 -18.40 -7.15 -14.96
N SER A 306 -18.27 -7.43 -16.26
CA SER A 306 -17.20 -6.86 -17.08
C SER A 306 -17.25 -5.33 -17.13
N LYS A 307 -18.44 -4.76 -17.28
CA LYS A 307 -18.61 -3.30 -17.31
C LYS A 307 -18.28 -2.68 -15.96
N LEU A 308 -18.73 -3.29 -14.86
CA LEU A 308 -18.43 -2.81 -13.51
C LEU A 308 -16.94 -2.91 -13.17
N ALA A 309 -16.29 -3.99 -13.58
CA ALA A 309 -14.85 -4.16 -13.41
C ALA A 309 -14.09 -3.08 -14.21
N GLN A 310 -14.47 -2.80 -15.45
CA GLN A 310 -13.88 -1.73 -16.27
C GLN A 310 -14.07 -0.35 -15.63
N ASP A 311 -15.29 -0.03 -15.20
CA ASP A 311 -15.59 1.24 -14.53
C ASP A 311 -14.75 1.39 -13.25
N ALA A 312 -14.61 0.31 -12.45
CA ALA A 312 -13.79 0.30 -11.26
C ALA A 312 -12.30 0.55 -11.57
N ILE A 313 -11.72 -0.15 -12.56
CA ILE A 313 -10.29 -0.01 -12.86
C ILE A 313 -9.92 1.33 -13.49
N PHE A 314 -10.78 1.93 -14.31
CA PHE A 314 -10.51 3.22 -14.95
C PHE A 314 -10.81 4.43 -14.06
N SER A 315 -11.57 4.23 -12.97
CA SER A 315 -11.85 5.28 -12.00
C SER A 315 -10.67 5.65 -11.09
N ARG A 316 -9.58 4.87 -11.11
CA ARG A 316 -8.42 5.04 -10.22
C ARG A 316 -7.10 5.12 -10.98
N LYS A 317 -6.08 5.73 -10.36
CA LYS A 317 -4.72 5.74 -10.91
C LYS A 317 -4.17 4.29 -11.02
N PRO A 318 -3.32 3.99 -12.01
CA PRO A 318 -2.62 2.72 -12.07
C PRO A 318 -1.93 2.40 -10.75
N ASN A 319 -1.97 1.13 -10.33
CA ASN A 319 -1.42 0.63 -9.06
C ASN A 319 -2.06 1.17 -7.76
N ALA A 320 -3.17 1.92 -7.83
CA ALA A 320 -3.94 2.24 -6.61
C ALA A 320 -4.43 0.96 -5.92
N PRO A 321 -4.37 0.83 -4.59
CA PRO A 321 -4.73 -0.42 -3.90
C PRO A 321 -6.20 -0.78 -4.10
N THR A 322 -6.47 -1.69 -5.04
CA THR A 322 -7.81 -2.14 -5.44
C THR A 322 -7.78 -3.63 -5.67
N ILE A 323 -8.77 -4.36 -5.19
CA ILE A 323 -8.93 -5.79 -5.46
C ILE A 323 -10.38 -6.13 -5.78
N PHE A 324 -10.56 -7.25 -6.48
CA PHE A 324 -11.87 -7.86 -6.69
C PHE A 324 -11.97 -9.14 -5.86
N PHE A 325 -13.04 -9.29 -5.11
CA PHE A 325 -13.32 -10.50 -4.34
C PHE A 325 -14.62 -11.11 -4.86
N ILE A 326 -14.57 -12.34 -5.39
CA ILE A 326 -15.72 -13.08 -5.87
C ILE A 326 -16.16 -14.09 -4.81
N GLY A 327 -17.40 -13.93 -4.33
CA GLY A 327 -18.07 -14.78 -3.35
C GLY A 327 -19.38 -15.37 -3.86
N GLY A 328 -20.24 -15.78 -2.93
CA GLY A 328 -21.58 -16.30 -3.21
C GLY A 328 -21.70 -17.81 -3.37
N SER A 329 -22.94 -18.29 -3.36
CA SER A 329 -23.28 -19.73 -3.33
C SER A 329 -23.36 -20.38 -4.71
N ASN A 330 -23.54 -19.61 -5.78
CA ASN A 330 -23.56 -20.15 -7.14
C ASN A 330 -22.13 -20.19 -7.69
N ILE A 331 -21.47 -21.33 -7.51
CA ILE A 331 -20.05 -21.50 -7.87
C ILE A 331 -19.81 -21.39 -9.36
N LYS A 332 -20.68 -21.97 -10.19
CA LYS A 332 -20.52 -21.89 -11.65
C LYS A 332 -20.57 -20.43 -12.11
N GLU A 333 -21.49 -19.66 -11.54
CA GLU A 333 -21.58 -18.23 -11.81
C GLU A 333 -20.37 -17.47 -11.27
N ALA A 334 -19.91 -17.78 -10.05
CA ALA A 334 -18.72 -17.16 -9.46
C ALA A 334 -17.44 -17.42 -10.29
N GLU A 335 -17.25 -18.62 -10.83
CA GLU A 335 -16.13 -18.94 -11.73
C GLU A 335 -16.20 -18.12 -13.03
N LEU A 336 -17.40 -17.98 -13.62
CA LEU A 336 -17.62 -17.15 -14.81
C LEU A 336 -17.38 -15.66 -14.52
N ILE A 337 -17.84 -15.16 -13.38
CA ILE A 337 -17.58 -13.79 -12.91
C ILE A 337 -16.08 -13.57 -12.77
N ALA A 338 -15.37 -14.48 -12.09
CA ALA A 338 -13.93 -14.37 -11.90
C ALA A 338 -13.17 -14.33 -13.23
N LYS A 339 -13.54 -15.18 -14.19
CA LYS A 339 -12.99 -15.16 -15.55
C LYS A 339 -13.25 -13.80 -16.22
N ASN A 340 -14.49 -13.33 -16.21
CA ASN A 340 -14.86 -12.08 -16.87
C ASN A 340 -14.19 -10.85 -16.22
N VAL A 341 -13.96 -10.86 -14.90
CA VAL A 341 -13.15 -9.85 -14.21
C VAL A 341 -11.72 -9.89 -14.72
N LEU A 342 -11.09 -11.07 -14.75
CA LEU A 342 -9.70 -11.22 -15.20
C LEU A 342 -9.47 -10.81 -16.65
N ASP A 343 -10.46 -11.06 -17.52
CA ASP A 343 -10.47 -10.65 -18.92
C ASP A 343 -10.71 -9.13 -19.09
N SER A 344 -11.31 -8.48 -18.08
CA SER A 344 -11.55 -7.03 -18.06
C SER A 344 -10.32 -6.23 -17.60
N LEU A 345 -9.32 -6.87 -16.98
CA LEU A 345 -8.09 -6.21 -16.54
C LEU A 345 -7.15 -5.98 -17.73
N VAL A 346 -6.73 -4.72 -17.94
CA VAL A 346 -5.86 -4.32 -19.06
C VAL A 346 -4.65 -3.55 -18.55
N PRO A 347 -3.42 -3.77 -19.07
CA PRO A 347 -2.27 -2.98 -18.66
C PRO A 347 -2.45 -1.47 -18.94
N PRO A 348 -2.05 -0.55 -18.04
CA PRO A 348 -1.40 -0.77 -16.73
C PRO A 348 -2.37 -0.95 -15.54
N PHE A 349 -3.67 -1.10 -15.79
CA PHE A 349 -4.76 -1.23 -14.82
C PHE A 349 -4.99 -2.70 -14.42
N GLU A 350 -4.01 -3.26 -13.72
CA GLU A 350 -4.03 -4.64 -13.27
C GLU A 350 -4.17 -4.75 -11.77
N TYR A 351 -5.07 -5.62 -11.31
CA TYR A 351 -5.45 -5.74 -9.91
C TYR A 351 -5.57 -7.19 -9.45
N PRO A 352 -5.37 -7.46 -8.16
CA PRO A 352 -5.60 -8.78 -7.59
C PRO A 352 -7.07 -9.20 -7.60
N VAL A 353 -7.29 -10.50 -7.79
CA VAL A 353 -8.61 -11.13 -7.82
C VAL A 353 -8.63 -12.31 -6.85
N ILE A 354 -9.53 -12.30 -5.87
CA ILE A 354 -9.76 -13.37 -4.90
C ILE A 354 -11.00 -14.14 -5.32
N ILE A 355 -10.92 -15.47 -5.33
CA ILE A 355 -12.01 -16.36 -5.67
C ILE A 355 -12.22 -17.30 -4.48
N ASP A 356 -13.33 -17.15 -3.76
CA ASP A 356 -13.67 -18.05 -2.64
C ASP A 356 -15.20 -18.15 -2.41
N PRO A 357 -15.98 -18.64 -3.40
CA PRO A 357 -17.43 -18.73 -3.29
C PRO A 357 -17.84 -19.59 -2.10
N ARG A 358 -18.57 -18.98 -1.14
CA ARG A 358 -18.98 -19.56 0.16
C ARG A 358 -17.84 -20.23 0.95
N GLY A 359 -16.61 -19.75 0.81
CA GLY A 359 -15.48 -20.35 1.52
C GLY A 359 -15.05 -21.71 0.97
N SER A 360 -15.43 -22.06 -0.26
CA SER A 360 -15.16 -23.37 -0.84
C SER A 360 -13.67 -23.65 -1.00
N HIS A 361 -12.88 -22.66 -1.42
CA HIS A 361 -11.44 -22.79 -1.62
C HIS A 361 -10.72 -22.85 -0.28
N THR A 362 -11.07 -21.97 0.65
CA THR A 362 -10.45 -21.90 1.97
C THR A 362 -10.80 -23.10 2.85
N THR A 363 -12.05 -23.58 2.79
CA THR A 363 -12.48 -24.79 3.54
C THR A 363 -11.84 -26.05 2.98
N ALA A 364 -11.84 -26.23 1.65
CA ALA A 364 -11.19 -27.38 1.02
C ALA A 364 -9.69 -27.43 1.36
N SER A 365 -9.02 -26.28 1.27
CA SER A 365 -7.62 -26.13 1.65
C SER A 365 -7.36 -26.49 3.11
N ALA A 366 -8.26 -26.06 4.02
CA ALA A 366 -8.18 -26.39 5.43
C ALA A 366 -8.34 -27.90 5.69
N VAL A 367 -9.31 -28.56 5.03
CA VAL A 367 -9.56 -30.01 5.14
C VAL A 367 -8.32 -30.80 4.72
N VAL A 368 -7.77 -30.53 3.53
CA VAL A 368 -6.61 -31.25 3.01
C VAL A 368 -5.36 -30.98 3.84
N ALA A 369 -5.07 -29.71 4.16
CA ALA A 369 -3.87 -29.37 4.94
C ALA A 369 -3.95 -29.92 6.38
N LYS A 370 -5.12 -29.86 7.02
CA LYS A 370 -5.31 -30.44 8.36
C LYS A 370 -5.15 -31.96 8.33
N THR A 371 -5.66 -32.62 7.29
CA THR A 371 -5.42 -34.06 7.07
C THR A 371 -3.91 -34.36 7.01
N LEU A 372 -3.16 -33.64 6.16
CA LEU A 372 -1.72 -33.81 6.02
C LEU A 372 -0.95 -33.54 7.32
N SER A 373 -1.41 -32.61 8.16
CA SER A 373 -0.78 -32.35 9.46
C SER A 373 -0.84 -33.55 10.42
N VAL A 374 -1.82 -34.46 10.25
CA VAL A 374 -1.98 -35.65 11.08
C VAL A 374 -1.24 -36.84 10.50
N ILE A 375 -1.39 -37.10 9.19
CA ILE A 375 -0.90 -38.34 8.55
C ILE A 375 0.28 -38.14 7.59
N LYS A 376 0.80 -36.91 7.46
CA LYS A 376 1.95 -36.47 6.64
C LYS A 376 1.80 -36.61 5.12
N SER A 377 1.14 -37.65 4.62
CA SER A 377 0.92 -37.89 3.20
C SER A 377 -0.35 -38.68 2.94
N ILE A 378 -1.01 -38.37 1.83
CA ILE A 378 -2.19 -39.09 1.32
C ILE A 378 -1.92 -39.85 0.02
N LYS A 379 -0.66 -39.90 -0.41
CA LYS A 379 -0.27 -40.60 -1.64
C LYS A 379 -0.69 -42.07 -1.59
N ASN A 380 -1.36 -42.54 -2.64
CA ASN A 380 -1.90 -43.89 -2.83
C ASN A 380 -2.95 -44.33 -1.79
N LYS A 381 -3.40 -43.44 -0.89
CA LYS A 381 -4.46 -43.73 0.08
C LYS A 381 -5.83 -43.66 -0.57
N LYS A 382 -6.77 -44.49 -0.10
CA LYS A 382 -8.18 -44.42 -0.48
C LYS A 382 -8.87 -43.31 0.31
N VAL A 383 -9.26 -42.25 -0.38
CA VAL A 383 -9.95 -41.08 0.19
C VAL A 383 -11.38 -41.07 -0.31
N VAL A 384 -12.33 -41.22 0.62
CA VAL A 384 -13.76 -41.16 0.31
C VAL A 384 -14.28 -39.78 0.70
N ILE A 385 -14.88 -39.09 -0.27
CA ILE A 385 -15.47 -37.77 -0.09
C ILE A 385 -16.98 -37.91 -0.19
N LEU A 386 -17.68 -37.71 0.92
CA LEU A 386 -19.13 -37.81 0.99
C LEU A 386 -19.74 -36.43 0.73
N GLY A 387 -20.36 -36.29 -0.44
CA GLY A 387 -20.91 -35.04 -0.98
C GLY A 387 -20.25 -34.63 -2.29
N THR A 388 -21.00 -33.96 -3.16
CA THR A 388 -20.55 -33.45 -4.48
C THR A 388 -20.56 -31.93 -4.55
N GLY A 389 -20.71 -31.27 -3.40
CA GLY A 389 -20.79 -29.83 -3.32
C GLY A 389 -19.47 -29.11 -3.63
N PRO A 390 -19.52 -27.77 -3.68
CA PRO A 390 -18.37 -26.86 -3.75
C PRO A 390 -17.06 -27.30 -3.10
N VAL A 391 -17.11 -27.54 -1.79
CA VAL A 391 -15.95 -27.88 -0.97
C VAL A 391 -15.41 -29.24 -1.40
N ALA A 392 -16.30 -30.20 -1.69
CA ALA A 392 -15.94 -31.55 -2.11
C ALA A 392 -15.21 -31.56 -3.45
N ILE A 393 -15.68 -30.79 -4.43
CA ILE A 393 -15.06 -30.65 -5.76
C ILE A 393 -13.61 -30.15 -5.63
N ILE A 394 -13.39 -29.04 -4.92
CA ILE A 394 -12.05 -28.46 -4.74
C ILE A 394 -11.15 -29.37 -3.89
N THR A 395 -11.71 -30.01 -2.87
CA THR A 395 -11.00 -30.97 -2.02
C THR A 395 -10.54 -32.18 -2.84
N ALA A 396 -11.39 -32.68 -3.74
CA ALA A 396 -11.06 -33.77 -4.66
C ALA A 396 -9.90 -33.37 -5.60
N MET A 397 -9.95 -32.16 -6.17
CA MET A 397 -8.88 -31.64 -7.03
C MET A 397 -7.54 -31.53 -6.29
N LEU A 398 -7.53 -30.96 -5.07
CA LEU A 398 -6.33 -30.86 -4.25
C LEU A 398 -5.78 -32.25 -3.86
N ALA A 399 -6.66 -33.17 -3.49
CA ALA A 399 -6.24 -34.51 -3.07
C ALA A 399 -5.74 -35.36 -4.26
N ALA A 400 -6.33 -35.19 -5.45
CA ALA A 400 -5.84 -35.81 -6.69
C ALA A 400 -4.43 -35.31 -7.05
N GLN A 401 -4.16 -34.00 -6.89
CA GLN A 401 -2.81 -33.43 -7.07
C GLN A 401 -1.78 -34.03 -6.10
N LEU A 402 -2.23 -34.48 -4.92
CA LEU A 402 -1.40 -35.18 -3.93
C LEU A 402 -1.32 -36.70 -4.17
N LYS A 403 -1.80 -37.17 -5.33
CA LYS A 403 -1.76 -38.57 -5.77
C LYS A 403 -2.51 -39.52 -4.82
N ALA A 404 -3.63 -39.08 -4.26
CA ALA A 404 -4.56 -39.95 -3.56
C ALA A 404 -5.54 -40.63 -4.55
N ASN A 405 -6.16 -41.72 -4.13
CA ASN A 405 -7.22 -42.41 -4.89
C ASN A 405 -8.57 -41.89 -4.40
N ILE A 406 -9.21 -41.01 -5.19
CA ILE A 406 -10.39 -40.25 -4.76
C ILE A 406 -11.68 -40.93 -5.18
N TYR A 407 -12.58 -41.09 -4.22
CA TYR A 407 -13.93 -41.60 -4.42
C TYR A 407 -14.91 -40.50 -4.01
N LEU A 408 -15.42 -39.76 -4.98
CA LEU A 408 -16.40 -38.70 -4.78
C LEU A 408 -17.81 -39.31 -4.80
N VAL A 409 -18.52 -39.20 -3.69
CA VAL A 409 -19.77 -39.93 -3.44
C VAL A 409 -20.95 -38.97 -3.39
N GLU A 410 -21.93 -39.16 -4.26
CA GLU A 410 -23.23 -38.52 -4.14
C GLU A 410 -24.12 -39.31 -3.16
N THR A 411 -24.61 -38.62 -2.14
CA THR A 411 -25.42 -39.23 -1.07
C THR A 411 -26.90 -38.87 -1.17
N TRP A 412 -27.27 -37.95 -2.08
CA TRP A 412 -28.64 -37.49 -2.30
C TRP A 412 -29.25 -38.08 -3.57
N ASP A 413 -30.38 -38.78 -3.41
CA ASP A 413 -31.13 -39.47 -4.47
C ASP A 413 -31.82 -38.53 -5.48
N LYS A 414 -31.98 -37.25 -5.12
CA LYS A 414 -32.59 -36.22 -5.98
C LYS A 414 -31.66 -35.62 -7.02
N ILE A 415 -30.37 -35.96 -6.98
CA ILE A 415 -29.39 -35.49 -7.97
C ILE A 415 -29.36 -36.47 -9.14
N ASN A 416 -29.55 -35.96 -10.35
CA ASN A 416 -29.64 -36.78 -11.57
C ASN A 416 -28.33 -37.57 -11.80
N ILE A 417 -28.39 -38.89 -11.94
CA ILE A 417 -27.22 -39.77 -12.15
C ILE A 417 -26.27 -39.25 -13.25
N ASN A 418 -26.81 -38.66 -14.33
CA ASN A 418 -26.00 -38.10 -15.42
C ASN A 418 -25.16 -36.87 -15.01
N SER A 419 -25.38 -36.29 -13.82
CA SER A 419 -24.61 -35.14 -13.33
C SER A 419 -23.29 -35.54 -12.67
N ILE A 420 -23.18 -36.72 -12.05
CA ILE A 420 -21.92 -37.13 -11.42
C ILE A 420 -20.90 -37.55 -12.49
N ASP A 421 -21.29 -38.32 -13.50
CA ASP A 421 -20.36 -38.74 -14.56
C ASP A 421 -19.79 -37.54 -15.33
N ARG A 422 -20.63 -36.55 -15.64
CA ARG A 422 -20.17 -35.28 -16.25
C ARG A 422 -19.24 -34.50 -15.34
N LEU A 423 -19.57 -34.40 -14.04
CA LEU A 423 -18.71 -33.73 -13.06
C LEU A 423 -17.33 -34.40 -13.00
N ILE A 424 -17.30 -35.73 -12.97
CA ILE A 424 -16.05 -36.50 -12.95
C ILE A 424 -15.25 -36.32 -14.24
N TYR A 425 -15.91 -36.32 -15.39
CA TYR A 425 -15.27 -36.01 -16.67
C TYR A 425 -14.62 -34.62 -16.64
N ASP A 426 -15.37 -33.59 -16.24
CA ASP A 426 -14.87 -32.22 -16.16
C ASP A 426 -13.72 -32.07 -15.14
N LEU A 427 -13.80 -32.79 -14.02
CA LEU A 427 -12.77 -32.78 -12.98
C LEU A 427 -11.49 -33.45 -13.46
N ASN A 428 -11.59 -34.61 -14.08
CA ASN A 428 -10.43 -35.34 -14.60
C ASN A 428 -9.78 -34.61 -15.78
N ASP A 429 -10.55 -33.88 -16.61
CA ASP A 429 -9.98 -33.03 -17.68
C ASP A 429 -9.17 -31.83 -17.12
N LYS A 430 -9.56 -31.31 -15.95
CA LYS A 430 -8.85 -30.22 -15.25
C LYS A 430 -7.59 -30.69 -14.51
N ILE A 431 -7.42 -32.00 -14.28
CA ILE A 431 -6.26 -32.58 -13.61
C ILE A 431 -5.13 -32.79 -14.63
N ASP A 432 -3.89 -32.57 -14.20
CA ASP A 432 -2.72 -32.77 -15.06
C ASP A 432 -2.68 -34.20 -15.59
N LYS A 433 -2.52 -34.36 -16.91
CA LYS A 433 -2.57 -35.67 -17.59
C LYS A 433 -1.45 -36.61 -17.15
N ASP A 434 -0.38 -36.07 -16.56
CA ASP A 434 0.75 -36.82 -16.00
C ASP A 434 0.44 -37.41 -14.60
N ILE A 435 -0.75 -37.14 -14.03
CA ILE A 435 -1.21 -37.74 -12.78
C ILE A 435 -1.98 -39.02 -13.12
N GLU A 436 -1.38 -40.18 -12.84
CA GLU A 436 -1.95 -41.52 -13.06
C GLU A 436 -3.24 -41.83 -12.25
N ASN A 437 -3.68 -40.92 -11.37
CA ASN A 437 -4.78 -41.17 -10.45
C ASN A 437 -6.07 -40.47 -10.89
N ILE A 438 -7.14 -41.25 -10.94
CA ILE A 438 -8.46 -40.87 -11.45
C ILE A 438 -9.39 -40.59 -10.25
N ILE A 439 -10.19 -39.53 -10.34
CA ILE A 439 -11.33 -39.34 -9.44
C ILE A 439 -12.46 -40.27 -9.91
N PHE A 440 -12.95 -41.13 -9.02
CA PHE A 440 -14.10 -41.99 -9.28
C PHE A 440 -15.36 -41.37 -8.70
N GLY A 441 -16.42 -41.26 -9.51
CA GLY A 441 -17.75 -40.89 -9.06
C GLY A 441 -18.55 -42.11 -8.65
N ILE A 442 -19.19 -42.07 -7.49
CA ILE A 442 -20.06 -43.15 -7.01
C ILE A 442 -21.37 -42.56 -6.50
N ASN A 443 -22.49 -43.20 -6.82
CA ASN A 443 -23.77 -42.90 -6.20
C ASN A 443 -24.01 -43.85 -5.03
N ALA A 444 -24.31 -43.32 -3.84
CA ALA A 444 -24.55 -44.08 -2.62
C ALA A 444 -25.68 -43.47 -1.80
N TYR A 445 -26.90 -43.68 -2.28
CA TYR A 445 -28.11 -43.10 -1.69
C TYR A 445 -28.46 -43.77 -0.36
N ASN A 446 -28.28 -45.09 -0.28
CA ASN A 446 -28.65 -45.90 0.87
C ASN A 446 -27.47 -46.08 1.84
N ILE A 447 -27.78 -46.37 3.10
CA ILE A 447 -26.81 -46.53 4.20
C ILE A 447 -25.85 -47.70 3.91
N GLU A 448 -26.36 -48.79 3.32
CA GLU A 448 -25.58 -49.97 2.97
C GLU A 448 -24.52 -49.68 1.90
N ASP A 449 -24.89 -48.95 0.85
CA ASP A 449 -23.96 -48.56 -0.22
C ASP A 449 -22.85 -47.66 0.33
N ARG A 450 -23.20 -46.74 1.23
CA ARG A 450 -22.23 -45.87 1.91
C ARG A 450 -21.23 -46.72 2.68
N PHE A 451 -21.68 -47.71 3.46
CA PHE A 451 -20.82 -48.63 4.21
C PHE A 451 -19.84 -49.37 3.29
N GLU A 452 -20.33 -49.94 2.18
CA GLU A 452 -19.50 -50.68 1.22
C GLU A 452 -18.37 -49.83 0.62
N ILE A 453 -18.58 -48.53 0.47
CA ILE A 453 -17.57 -47.60 -0.04
C ILE A 453 -16.55 -47.25 1.05
N VAL A 454 -17.02 -46.91 2.25
CA VAL A 454 -16.17 -46.39 3.33
C VAL A 454 -15.42 -47.47 4.11
N LYS A 455 -15.85 -48.74 4.08
CA LYS A 455 -15.23 -49.83 4.88
C LYS A 455 -13.72 -49.97 4.63
N ASN A 456 -13.29 -49.81 3.39
CA ASN A 456 -11.89 -49.93 2.96
C ASN A 456 -11.20 -48.56 2.81
N ALA A 457 -11.79 -47.47 3.28
CA ALA A 457 -11.19 -46.14 3.18
C ALA A 457 -10.08 -45.96 4.23
N ASP A 458 -9.02 -45.25 3.86
CA ASP A 458 -8.04 -44.72 4.82
C ASP A 458 -8.56 -43.42 5.46
N ILE A 459 -9.25 -42.61 4.66
CA ILE A 459 -9.67 -41.25 5.00
C ILE A 459 -11.11 -41.05 4.52
N ILE A 460 -11.94 -40.47 5.38
CA ILE A 460 -13.33 -40.14 5.04
C ILE A 460 -13.56 -38.64 5.31
N TRP A 461 -13.96 -37.90 4.29
CA TRP A 461 -14.34 -36.49 4.42
C TRP A 461 -15.85 -36.34 4.19
N SER A 462 -16.59 -36.05 5.27
CA SER A 462 -17.99 -35.66 5.24
C SER A 462 -18.10 -34.18 4.90
N LEU A 463 -18.44 -33.89 3.63
CA LEU A 463 -18.50 -32.55 3.06
C LEU A 463 -19.90 -32.22 2.50
N ALA A 464 -20.94 -32.83 3.07
CA ALA A 464 -22.33 -32.59 2.67
C ALA A 464 -22.92 -31.31 3.29
N GLY A 465 -24.19 -31.04 2.93
CA GLY A 465 -24.94 -29.88 3.41
C GLY A 465 -25.17 -29.88 4.93
N ALA A 466 -25.48 -28.70 5.45
CA ALA A 466 -25.75 -28.49 6.87
C ALA A 466 -26.95 -29.31 7.37
N GLY A 467 -26.85 -29.88 8.57
CA GLY A 467 -27.93 -30.64 9.20
C GLY A 467 -28.24 -31.99 8.56
N VAL A 468 -27.31 -32.56 7.79
CA VAL A 468 -27.46 -33.86 7.14
C VAL A 468 -26.51 -34.85 7.79
N GLU A 469 -27.07 -35.93 8.35
CA GLU A 469 -26.29 -37.09 8.81
C GLU A 469 -26.02 -38.03 7.64
N ILE A 470 -24.74 -38.37 7.42
CA ILE A 470 -24.32 -39.24 6.33
C ILE A 470 -23.93 -40.63 6.86
N LEU A 471 -23.19 -40.68 7.96
CA LEU A 471 -22.68 -41.89 8.60
C LEU A 471 -23.31 -42.05 10.00
N PRO A 472 -24.43 -42.76 10.11
CA PRO A 472 -25.08 -43.04 11.39
C PRO A 472 -24.24 -44.00 12.24
N SER A 473 -24.58 -44.09 13.54
CA SER A 473 -23.91 -44.98 14.50
C SER A 473 -23.84 -46.44 14.04
N GLU A 474 -24.86 -46.93 13.34
CA GLU A 474 -24.95 -48.29 12.79
C GLU A 474 -23.86 -48.61 11.76
N ILE A 475 -23.43 -47.61 10.96
CA ILE A 475 -22.28 -47.73 10.05
C ILE A 475 -21.00 -47.61 10.87
N MET A 476 -20.90 -46.57 11.70
CA MET A 476 -19.67 -46.25 12.44
C MET A 476 -19.20 -47.39 13.34
N GLN A 477 -20.11 -48.12 13.97
CA GLN A 477 -19.80 -49.30 14.79
C GLN A 477 -19.27 -50.49 13.98
N LYS A 478 -19.59 -50.58 12.69
CA LYS A 478 -19.13 -51.67 11.80
C LYS A 478 -17.78 -51.38 11.15
N LEU A 479 -17.31 -50.14 11.20
CA LEU A 479 -16.01 -49.77 10.64
C LEU A 479 -14.89 -50.32 11.52
N SER A 480 -13.95 -51.02 10.90
CA SER A 480 -12.70 -51.46 11.51
C SER A 480 -11.52 -50.69 10.91
N ASP A 481 -10.31 -51.01 11.33
CA ASP A 481 -9.04 -50.44 10.85
C ASP A 481 -8.85 -48.96 11.13
N ARG A 482 -7.58 -48.56 11.18
CA ARG A 482 -7.22 -47.18 11.48
C ARG A 482 -7.70 -46.23 10.39
N LYS A 483 -8.62 -45.31 10.75
CA LYS A 483 -9.23 -44.34 9.84
C LYS A 483 -9.14 -42.92 10.38
N LEU A 484 -8.98 -41.95 9.48
CA LEU A 484 -9.14 -40.53 9.78
C LEU A 484 -10.45 -40.03 9.17
N VAL A 485 -11.33 -39.47 9.98
CA VAL A 485 -12.61 -38.90 9.53
C VAL A 485 -12.67 -37.41 9.81
N ILE A 486 -13.22 -36.65 8.87
CA ILE A 486 -13.43 -35.20 9.02
C ILE A 486 -14.88 -34.89 8.68
N ASP A 487 -15.51 -34.03 9.48
CA ASP A 487 -16.81 -33.46 9.18
C ASP A 487 -16.75 -31.94 9.26
N ILE A 488 -17.29 -31.27 8.23
CA ILE A 488 -17.38 -29.80 8.18
C ILE A 488 -18.76 -29.29 8.59
N ASN A 489 -19.73 -30.17 8.85
CA ASN A 489 -21.06 -29.78 9.27
C ASN A 489 -21.04 -29.23 10.71
N LEU A 490 -21.50 -27.99 10.88
CA LEU A 490 -21.62 -27.34 12.20
C LEU A 490 -23.06 -27.34 12.73
N VAL A 491 -24.03 -27.79 11.93
CA VAL A 491 -25.45 -27.79 12.26
C VAL A 491 -25.90 -29.24 12.57
N PRO A 492 -26.41 -29.53 13.78
CA PRO A 492 -26.95 -30.84 14.10
C PRO A 492 -28.17 -31.23 13.22
N PRO A 493 -28.36 -32.52 12.91
CA PRO A 493 -27.43 -33.62 13.17
C PRO A 493 -26.13 -33.47 12.38
N TYR A 494 -25.01 -33.86 12.99
CA TYR A 494 -23.70 -33.80 12.34
C TYR A 494 -23.58 -34.87 11.25
N GLY A 495 -22.65 -34.72 10.31
CA GLY A 495 -22.49 -35.64 9.18
C GLY A 495 -22.01 -37.03 9.59
N ILE A 496 -21.23 -37.11 10.68
CA ILE A 496 -20.70 -38.36 11.21
C ILE A 496 -21.11 -38.48 12.67
N GLU A 497 -21.85 -39.54 12.99
CA GLU A 497 -22.32 -39.75 14.36
C GLU A 497 -21.13 -40.01 15.31
N GLY A 498 -21.22 -39.45 16.53
CA GLY A 498 -20.14 -39.49 17.52
C GLY A 498 -18.99 -38.47 17.32
N LEU A 499 -18.93 -37.79 16.17
CA LEU A 499 -17.96 -36.71 15.92
C LEU A 499 -18.50 -35.35 16.40
N LYS A 500 -17.83 -34.74 17.38
CA LYS A 500 -18.18 -33.40 17.87
C LYS A 500 -17.42 -32.31 17.10
N PRO A 501 -17.98 -31.10 16.91
CA PRO A 501 -17.34 -30.04 16.14
C PRO A 501 -15.95 -29.61 16.63
N ASN A 502 -15.65 -29.79 17.92
CA ASN A 502 -14.38 -29.40 18.54
C ASN A 502 -13.36 -30.54 18.65
N HIS A 503 -13.67 -31.75 18.18
CA HIS A 503 -12.70 -32.84 18.17
C HIS A 503 -11.55 -32.51 17.21
N ASP A 504 -10.32 -32.69 17.67
CA ASP A 504 -9.10 -32.52 16.88
C ASP A 504 -8.26 -33.78 16.98
N ASN A 505 -8.28 -34.60 15.93
CA ASN A 505 -7.59 -35.89 15.86
C ASN A 505 -7.87 -36.78 17.09
N LYS A 506 -9.13 -36.82 17.51
CA LYS A 506 -9.57 -37.55 18.71
C LYS A 506 -10.18 -38.87 18.30
N GLU A 507 -9.84 -39.94 19.01
CA GLU A 507 -10.52 -41.23 18.84
C GLU A 507 -12.01 -41.12 19.22
N ILE A 508 -12.89 -41.43 18.28
CA ILE A 508 -14.36 -41.36 18.43
C ILE A 508 -15.02 -42.74 18.45
N TYR A 509 -14.39 -43.71 17.80
CA TYR A 509 -14.67 -45.15 17.82
C TYR A 509 -13.32 -45.88 17.80
N PRO A 510 -13.25 -47.18 18.14
CA PRO A 510 -12.00 -47.93 18.14
C PRO A 510 -11.23 -47.76 16.83
N ASP A 511 -10.00 -47.25 16.90
CA ASP A 511 -9.11 -46.97 15.76
C ASP A 511 -9.59 -45.88 14.77
N ILE A 512 -10.70 -45.19 15.06
CA ILE A 512 -11.24 -44.12 14.21
C ILE A 512 -11.02 -42.76 14.87
N TYR A 513 -10.20 -41.92 14.23
CA TYR A 513 -9.86 -40.59 14.71
C TYR A 513 -10.62 -39.52 13.93
N GLY A 514 -11.24 -38.58 14.65
CA GLY A 514 -12.12 -37.56 14.09
C GLY A 514 -11.60 -36.13 14.23
N ILE A 515 -11.87 -35.31 13.21
CA ILE A 515 -11.67 -33.85 13.23
C ILE A 515 -12.99 -33.15 12.88
N GLY A 516 -13.45 -32.29 13.77
CA GLY A 516 -14.75 -31.62 13.65
C GLY A 516 -14.71 -30.24 12.97
N ALA A 517 -15.90 -29.75 12.65
CA ALA A 517 -16.13 -28.53 11.87
C ALA A 517 -15.51 -27.26 12.47
N LEU A 518 -15.49 -27.10 13.81
CA LEU A 518 -14.89 -25.90 14.44
C LEU A 518 -13.36 -25.87 14.29
N VAL A 519 -12.70 -27.04 14.23
CA VAL A 519 -11.25 -27.12 14.00
C VAL A 519 -10.94 -26.67 12.58
N ILE A 520 -11.69 -27.19 11.60
CA ILE A 520 -11.56 -26.80 10.19
C ILE A 520 -11.91 -25.32 9.99
N GLY A 521 -13.01 -24.85 10.58
CA GLY A 521 -13.46 -23.46 10.50
C GLY A 521 -12.43 -22.46 11.03
N LYS A 522 -11.75 -22.77 12.13
CA LYS A 522 -10.65 -21.93 12.66
C LYS A 522 -9.48 -21.80 11.70
N ILE A 523 -9.16 -22.86 10.96
CA ILE A 523 -8.11 -22.85 9.95
C ILE A 523 -8.57 -22.08 8.72
N LYS A 524 -9.80 -22.34 8.25
CA LYS A 524 -10.45 -21.62 7.14
C LYS A 524 -10.41 -20.10 7.34
N SER A 525 -10.92 -19.60 8.46
CA SER A 525 -10.93 -18.16 8.76
C SER A 525 -9.51 -17.56 8.79
N LYS A 526 -8.50 -18.31 9.24
CA LYS A 526 -7.11 -17.82 9.20
C LYS A 526 -6.55 -17.76 7.79
N ILE A 527 -6.84 -18.75 6.95
CA ILE A 527 -6.42 -18.76 5.55
C ILE A 527 -7.02 -17.56 4.81
N GLU A 528 -8.34 -17.36 4.95
CA GLU A 528 -9.06 -16.28 4.31
C GLU A 528 -8.55 -14.89 4.73
N ALA A 529 -8.34 -14.68 6.04
CA ALA A 529 -7.75 -13.45 6.56
C ALA A 529 -6.35 -13.17 6.00
N LEU A 530 -5.51 -14.20 5.87
CA LEU A 530 -4.17 -14.07 5.29
C LEU A 530 -4.21 -13.74 3.80
N ILE A 531 -5.10 -14.38 3.03
CA ILE A 531 -5.31 -14.10 1.61
C ILE A 531 -5.78 -12.66 1.41
N LEU A 532 -6.80 -12.23 2.15
CA LEU A 532 -7.31 -10.86 2.08
C LEU A 532 -6.23 -9.84 2.41
N LYS A 533 -5.45 -10.09 3.47
CA LYS A 533 -4.33 -9.22 3.87
C LYS A 533 -3.22 -9.18 2.82
N GLU A 534 -2.90 -10.30 2.20
CA GLU A 534 -1.92 -10.36 1.13
C GLU A 534 -2.41 -9.61 -0.11
N ALA A 535 -3.66 -9.84 -0.51
CA ALA A 535 -4.31 -9.15 -1.62
C ALA A 535 -4.36 -7.63 -1.42
N ALA A 536 -4.71 -7.17 -0.20
CA ALA A 536 -4.74 -5.75 0.16
C ALA A 536 -3.39 -5.03 0.00
N ASN A 537 -2.28 -5.77 -0.05
CA ASN A 537 -0.92 -5.24 -0.20
C ASN A 537 -0.26 -5.65 -1.52
N THR A 538 -0.98 -6.39 -2.37
CA THR A 538 -0.49 -6.83 -3.68
C THR A 538 -0.78 -5.77 -4.75
N LYS A 539 0.19 -5.53 -5.64
CA LYS A 539 0.02 -4.67 -6.82
C LYS A 539 0.07 -5.51 -8.09
N GLY A 540 -0.66 -5.11 -9.12
CA GLY A 540 -0.73 -5.80 -10.40
C GLY A 540 -1.64 -7.04 -10.37
N LYS A 541 -1.64 -7.79 -11.47
CA LYS A 541 -2.51 -8.96 -11.66
C LYS A 541 -2.00 -10.14 -10.83
N LYS A 542 -2.83 -10.60 -9.89
CA LYS A 542 -2.60 -11.84 -9.13
C LYS A 542 -3.92 -12.52 -8.81
N VAL A 543 -4.00 -13.83 -9.02
CA VAL A 543 -5.18 -14.63 -8.69
C VAL A 543 -4.95 -15.35 -7.37
N PHE A 544 -5.87 -15.17 -6.44
CA PHE A 544 -5.94 -15.90 -5.18
C PHE A 544 -7.07 -16.93 -5.27
N ASP A 545 -6.71 -18.13 -5.72
CA ASP A 545 -7.61 -19.27 -5.89
C ASP A 545 -7.33 -20.38 -4.85
N TYR A 546 -7.89 -21.57 -5.06
CA TYR A 546 -7.70 -22.73 -4.20
C TYR A 546 -6.24 -23.19 -4.09
N LYS A 547 -5.39 -22.97 -5.11
CA LYS A 547 -3.95 -23.30 -5.04
C LYS A 547 -3.25 -22.36 -4.08
N CYS A 548 -3.56 -21.06 -4.15
CA CYS A 548 -3.04 -20.08 -3.21
C CYS A 548 -3.54 -20.37 -1.79
N ALA A 549 -4.83 -20.67 -1.62
CA ALA A 549 -5.40 -21.01 -0.33
C ALA A 549 -4.75 -22.26 0.29
N PHE A 550 -4.49 -23.30 -0.52
CA PHE A 550 -3.83 -24.50 -0.05
C PHE A 550 -2.38 -24.23 0.38
N LYS A 551 -1.62 -23.47 -0.40
CA LYS A 551 -0.26 -23.06 -0.01
C LYS A 551 -0.25 -22.27 1.30
N THR A 552 -1.19 -21.35 1.48
CA THR A 552 -1.35 -20.59 2.73
C THR A 552 -1.69 -21.52 3.90
N ALA A 553 -2.56 -22.51 3.68
CA ALA A 553 -2.92 -23.50 4.70
C ALA A 553 -1.72 -24.35 5.14
N MET A 554 -0.92 -24.84 4.19
CA MET A 554 0.31 -25.60 4.46
C MET A 554 1.30 -24.77 5.27
N SER A 555 1.53 -23.51 4.88
CA SER A 555 2.40 -22.60 5.63
C SER A 555 1.89 -22.31 7.04
N LEU A 556 0.58 -22.18 7.22
CA LEU A 556 -0.04 -21.92 8.52
C LEU A 556 0.16 -23.10 9.49
N LEU A 557 0.08 -24.32 8.96
CA LEU A 557 0.25 -25.57 9.72
C LEU A 557 1.71 -26.05 9.79
N LYS A 558 2.65 -25.35 9.14
CA LYS A 558 4.09 -25.66 9.10
C LYS A 558 4.39 -27.05 8.53
N ILE A 559 3.73 -27.41 7.43
CA ILE A 559 3.86 -28.70 6.74
C ILE A 559 4.30 -28.55 5.28
#